data_AF-A0A034V0V5-F1
#
_entry.id   AF-A0A034V0V5-F1
#
_cell.length_a   1.000
_cell.length_b   1.000
_cell.length_c   1.000
_cell.angle_alpha   90.00
_cell.angle_beta   90.00
_cell.angle_gamma   90.00
#
_symmetry.space_group_name_H-M   'P 1'
#
loop_
_entity.id
_entity.type
_entity.pdbx_description
1 polymer ?
#
loop_
_entity_poly.entity_id
_entity_poly.type
_entity_poly.pdbx_seq_one_letter_code
_entity_poly.pdbx_strand_id
1 'polypeptide(L)'
;SGSSRRSMQMNSRDEPEKTFKVAVPDNAYATVYLRDAMSVEEFLASACARRNLNPMEHFVRVKKRRDMEDHNYFVPHRNDLIENYLHNHEFVEVCMKILYQVELHRTTLEQMWGFSVEAELIENAERQDELCCYVSRVEDKSVAMQNGIIKGDEIMVINAAIVSDLDMMYLESVLQEEQSLCMMMRSSRTEPPDLVGIMRVTDDMIDSLVCPPPPSDPPVMSEEMISG
;
A
#
# COMPACT_ATOMS: atom_id res chain seq x y z
N SER A 1 13.92 -33.51 64.92
CA SER A 1 13.92 -34.36 63.71
C SER A 1 13.05 -33.71 62.65
N GLY A 2 13.54 -33.68 61.41
CA GLY A 2 13.29 -32.63 60.42
C GLY A 2 11.88 -32.55 59.83
N SER A 3 11.38 -31.31 59.73
CA SER A 3 10.25 -30.93 58.88
C SER A 3 10.73 -30.82 57.43
N SER A 4 10.34 -31.76 56.59
CA SER A 4 10.62 -31.74 55.15
C SER A 4 9.59 -30.86 54.45
N ARG A 5 9.96 -29.62 54.13
CA ARG A 5 9.22 -28.75 53.21
C ARG A 5 9.44 -29.27 51.78
N ARG A 6 8.49 -30.04 51.23
CA ARG A 6 8.44 -30.25 49.78
C ARG A 6 7.98 -28.95 49.12
N SER A 7 8.95 -28.20 48.59
CA SER A 7 8.69 -27.21 47.55
C SER A 7 8.10 -27.94 46.35
N MET A 8 6.83 -27.67 46.04
CA MET A 8 6.30 -28.01 44.73
C MET A 8 6.83 -26.96 43.75
N GLN A 9 7.94 -27.29 43.11
CA GLN A 9 8.33 -26.69 41.83
C GLN A 9 7.12 -26.79 40.92
N MET A 10 6.53 -25.64 40.59
CA MET A 10 5.66 -25.52 39.43
C MET A 10 6.55 -25.80 38.22
N ASN A 11 6.49 -27.03 37.71
CA ASN A 11 6.86 -27.31 36.33
C ASN A 11 5.93 -26.45 35.46
N SER A 12 6.40 -25.30 34.99
CA SER A 12 5.84 -24.73 33.76
C SER A 12 6.16 -25.75 32.68
N ARG A 13 5.16 -26.54 32.32
CA ARG A 13 5.22 -27.42 31.15
C ARG A 13 5.65 -26.54 29.97
N ASP A 14 6.75 -26.91 29.33
CA ASP A 14 7.10 -26.49 27.98
C ASP A 14 5.90 -26.86 27.07
N GLU A 15 4.99 -25.91 26.87
CA GLU A 15 4.09 -25.96 25.71
C GLU A 15 5.00 -25.96 24.48
N PRO A 16 4.82 -26.88 23.51
CA PRO A 16 5.63 -26.88 22.31
C PRO A 16 5.45 -25.53 21.61
N GLU A 17 6.53 -24.73 21.53
CA GLU A 17 6.53 -23.47 20.81
C GLU A 17 5.98 -23.69 19.39
N LYS A 18 4.84 -23.05 19.07
CA LYS A 18 4.21 -23.21 17.76
C LYS A 18 5.09 -22.53 16.71
N THR A 19 5.75 -23.32 15.86
CA THR A 19 6.55 -22.79 14.75
C THR A 19 5.77 -22.80 13.44
N PHE A 20 5.90 -21.74 12.64
CA PHE A 20 5.30 -21.63 11.32
C PHE A 20 6.35 -21.49 10.24
N LYS A 21 6.13 -22.18 9.11
CA LYS A 21 6.94 -22.04 7.90
C LYS A 21 6.31 -20.98 7.00
N VAL A 22 7.03 -19.88 6.80
CA VAL A 22 6.57 -18.70 6.08
C VAL A 22 7.31 -18.60 4.76
N ALA A 23 6.59 -18.49 3.64
CA ALA A 23 7.21 -18.17 2.36
C ALA A 23 7.74 -16.73 2.40
N VAL A 24 8.92 -16.50 1.86
CA VAL A 24 9.55 -15.17 1.80
C VAL A 24 10.02 -14.93 0.35
N PRO A 25 10.46 -13.71 -0.01
CA PRO A 25 11.02 -13.44 -1.33
C PRO A 25 12.15 -14.40 -1.71
N ASP A 26 12.47 -14.46 -3.01
CA ASP A 26 13.47 -15.35 -3.60
C ASP A 26 13.17 -16.85 -3.46
N ASN A 27 11.88 -17.21 -3.38
CA ASN A 27 11.38 -18.58 -3.29
C ASN A 27 11.97 -19.34 -2.07
N ALA A 28 12.30 -18.59 -1.02
CA ALA A 28 12.83 -19.11 0.22
C ALA A 28 11.72 -19.25 1.28
N TYR A 29 12.08 -19.85 2.42
CA TYR A 29 11.17 -20.02 3.55
C TYR A 29 11.86 -19.64 4.86
N ALA A 30 11.18 -18.95 5.76
CA ALA A 30 11.63 -18.70 7.13
C ALA A 30 10.80 -19.53 8.12
N THR A 31 11.42 -19.97 9.22
CA THR A 31 10.70 -20.56 10.36
C THR A 31 10.54 -19.50 11.43
N VAL A 32 9.30 -19.18 11.77
CA VAL A 32 8.93 -18.16 12.77
C VAL A 32 8.34 -18.86 13.99
N TYR A 33 8.78 -18.44 15.17
CA TYR A 33 8.24 -18.90 16.45
C TYR A 33 7.07 -18.01 16.82
N LEU A 34 5.89 -18.59 16.99
CA LEU A 34 4.71 -17.85 17.42
C LEU A 34 4.74 -17.70 18.94
N ARG A 35 4.82 -16.45 19.40
CA ARG A 35 4.66 -16.09 20.81
C ARG A 35 3.19 -15.86 21.14
N ASP A 36 2.83 -15.98 22.41
CA ASP A 36 1.49 -15.64 22.88
C ASP A 36 1.18 -14.16 22.58
N ALA A 37 -0.03 -13.89 22.08
CA ALA A 37 -0.51 -12.56 21.71
C ALA A 37 0.41 -11.80 20.74
N MET A 38 1.16 -12.52 19.89
CA MET A 38 2.01 -11.91 18.86
C MET A 38 1.17 -11.18 17.81
N SER A 39 1.48 -9.91 17.58
CA SER A 39 0.88 -9.12 16.50
C SER A 39 1.39 -9.55 15.12
N VAL A 40 0.66 -9.18 14.07
CA VAL A 40 1.10 -9.35 12.67
C VAL A 40 2.42 -8.63 12.42
N GLU A 41 2.60 -7.42 12.97
CA GLU A 41 3.84 -6.65 12.86
C GLU A 41 5.04 -7.37 13.49
N GLU A 42 4.90 -7.89 14.72
CA GLU A 42 5.97 -8.63 15.38
C GLU A 42 6.30 -9.95 14.67
N PHE A 43 5.29 -10.60 14.10
CA PHE A 43 5.45 -11.80 13.29
C PHE A 43 6.24 -11.50 12.01
N LEU A 44 5.89 -10.41 11.31
CA LEU A 44 6.61 -9.92 10.14
C LEU A 44 8.07 -9.60 10.50
N ALA A 45 8.31 -8.84 11.56
CA ALA A 45 9.65 -8.50 12.03
C ALA A 45 10.49 -9.76 12.30
N SER A 46 9.89 -10.78 12.93
CA SER A 46 10.53 -12.06 13.20
C SER A 46 10.86 -12.84 11.92
N ALA A 47 9.98 -12.84 10.92
CA ALA A 47 10.23 -13.47 9.62
C ALA A 47 11.34 -12.76 8.84
N CYS A 48 11.28 -11.43 8.79
CA CYS A 48 12.24 -10.56 8.12
C CYS A 48 13.64 -10.69 8.72
N ALA A 49 13.77 -10.72 10.06
CA ALA A 49 15.05 -10.86 10.75
C ALA A 49 15.79 -12.16 10.37
N ARG A 50 15.06 -13.26 10.10
CA ARG A 50 15.65 -14.54 9.68
C ARG A 50 16.27 -14.49 8.28
N ARG A 51 15.94 -13.48 7.49
CA ARG A 51 16.30 -13.36 6.08
C ARG A 51 16.92 -12.00 5.74
N ASN A 52 17.24 -11.18 6.75
CA ASN A 52 17.79 -9.84 6.58
C ASN A 52 16.94 -8.94 5.66
N LEU A 53 15.61 -9.05 5.78
CA LEU A 53 14.65 -8.20 5.08
C LEU A 53 14.27 -7.01 5.97
N ASN A 54 13.84 -5.90 5.37
CA ASN A 54 13.31 -4.75 6.11
C ASN A 54 11.79 -4.91 6.33
N PRO A 55 11.29 -5.04 7.58
CA PRO A 55 9.86 -5.15 7.85
C PRO A 55 9.02 -3.98 7.32
N MET A 56 9.59 -2.77 7.23
CA MET A 56 8.87 -1.59 6.71
C MET A 56 8.54 -1.70 5.22
N GLU A 57 9.40 -2.39 4.47
CA GLU A 57 9.26 -2.62 3.02
C GLU A 57 8.51 -3.92 2.70
N HIS A 58 8.02 -4.63 3.71
CA HIS A 58 7.37 -5.92 3.53
C HIS A 58 6.01 -5.97 4.22
N PHE A 59 5.21 -6.96 3.88
CA PHE A 59 3.92 -7.22 4.52
C PHE A 59 3.64 -8.72 4.55
N VAL A 60 2.75 -9.13 5.45
CA VAL A 60 2.25 -10.50 5.53
C VAL A 60 0.97 -10.61 4.72
N ARG A 61 0.84 -11.67 3.94
CA ARG A 61 -0.43 -12.11 3.38
C ARG A 61 -0.67 -13.59 3.68
N VAL A 62 -1.93 -13.94 3.78
CA VAL A 62 -2.38 -15.31 4.08
C VAL A 62 -3.37 -15.79 3.04
N LYS A 63 -3.39 -17.09 2.79
CA LYS A 63 -4.32 -17.73 1.85
C LYS A 63 -4.91 -18.98 2.48
N LYS A 64 -6.24 -19.13 2.37
CA LYS A 64 -6.98 -20.19 3.07
C LYS A 64 -6.51 -21.58 2.67
N ARG A 65 -6.36 -21.80 1.36
CA ARG A 65 -5.84 -23.04 0.78
C ARG A 65 -4.83 -22.76 -0.31
N ARG A 66 -3.81 -23.61 -0.43
CA ARG A 66 -2.73 -23.42 -1.41
C ARG A 66 -3.22 -23.46 -2.86
N ASP A 67 -4.20 -24.30 -3.15
CA ASP A 67 -4.75 -24.63 -4.47
C ASP A 67 -5.83 -23.66 -4.98
N MET A 68 -6.31 -22.74 -4.15
CA MET A 68 -7.25 -21.70 -4.58
C MET A 68 -6.59 -20.74 -5.59
N GLU A 69 -7.39 -19.95 -6.30
CA GLU A 69 -6.85 -18.94 -7.22
C GLU A 69 -5.99 -17.90 -6.48
N ASP A 70 -4.98 -17.37 -7.18
CA ASP A 70 -3.97 -16.50 -6.60
C ASP A 70 -4.48 -15.13 -6.15
N HIS A 71 -5.70 -14.73 -6.50
CA HIS A 71 -6.30 -13.51 -5.98
C HIS A 71 -6.98 -13.70 -4.61
N ASN A 72 -6.99 -14.91 -4.03
CA ASN A 72 -7.60 -15.19 -2.72
C ASN A 72 -6.66 -14.94 -1.52
N TYR A 73 -5.69 -14.05 -1.68
CA TYR A 73 -4.88 -13.60 -0.54
C TYR A 73 -5.63 -12.55 0.28
N PHE A 74 -5.45 -12.64 1.59
CA PHE A 74 -5.88 -11.64 2.55
C PHE A 74 -4.66 -11.01 3.21
N VAL A 75 -4.68 -9.70 3.41
CA VAL A 75 -3.63 -8.95 4.11
C VAL A 75 -4.14 -8.62 5.51
N PRO A 76 -3.61 -9.27 6.56
CA PRO A 76 -3.94 -8.95 7.94
C PRO A 76 -3.55 -7.52 8.33
N HIS A 77 -4.33 -6.90 9.21
CA HIS A 77 -3.98 -5.61 9.77
C HIS A 77 -2.80 -5.76 10.75
N ARG A 78 -1.83 -4.84 10.72
CA ARG A 78 -0.56 -4.97 11.46
C ARG A 78 -0.72 -5.14 12.98
N ASN A 79 -1.76 -4.53 13.55
CA ASN A 79 -2.04 -4.56 15.00
C ASN A 79 -2.88 -5.77 15.43
N ASP A 80 -3.39 -6.56 14.49
CA ASP A 80 -4.19 -7.73 14.83
C ASP A 80 -3.28 -8.88 15.29
N LEU A 81 -3.84 -9.79 16.08
CA LEU A 81 -3.12 -10.99 16.50
C LEU A 81 -2.97 -11.94 15.31
N ILE A 82 -1.73 -12.33 14.98
CA ILE A 82 -1.45 -13.17 13.80
C ILE A 82 -2.12 -14.54 13.90
N GLU A 83 -2.32 -15.05 15.11
CA GLU A 83 -2.96 -16.35 15.37
C GLU A 83 -4.40 -16.45 14.84
N ASN A 84 -5.12 -15.32 14.76
CA ASN A 84 -6.48 -15.27 14.21
C ASN A 84 -6.52 -15.69 12.73
N TYR A 85 -5.41 -15.48 12.03
CA TYR A 85 -5.25 -15.81 10.62
C TYR A 85 -4.61 -17.18 10.43
N LEU A 86 -3.58 -17.51 11.20
CA LEU A 86 -2.83 -18.76 11.03
C LEU A 86 -3.66 -20.03 11.27
N HIS A 87 -4.68 -19.98 12.14
CA HIS A 87 -5.57 -21.13 12.36
C HIS A 87 -6.48 -21.43 11.16
N ASN A 88 -6.82 -20.39 10.39
CA ASN A 88 -7.80 -20.47 9.30
C ASN A 88 -7.16 -20.51 7.92
N HIS A 89 -5.83 -20.35 7.82
CA HIS A 89 -5.10 -20.24 6.56
C HIS A 89 -3.93 -21.21 6.50
N GLU A 90 -3.87 -21.98 5.41
CA GLU A 90 -2.83 -22.99 5.19
C GLU A 90 -1.51 -22.42 4.68
N PHE A 91 -1.54 -21.20 4.14
CA PHE A 91 -0.38 -20.58 3.52
C PHE A 91 -0.19 -19.14 4.01
N VAL A 92 1.04 -18.81 4.37
CA VAL A 92 1.46 -17.49 4.84
C VAL A 92 2.75 -17.10 4.12
N GLU A 93 2.79 -15.86 3.67
CA GLU A 93 3.86 -15.31 2.85
C GLU A 93 4.21 -13.90 3.31
N VAL A 94 5.50 -13.60 3.26
CA VAL A 94 6.04 -12.24 3.33
C VAL A 94 6.32 -11.77 1.92
N CYS A 95 5.68 -10.66 1.55
CA CYS A 95 5.85 -10.03 0.24
C CYS A 95 6.52 -8.68 0.42
N MET A 96 7.29 -8.25 -0.59
CA MET A 96 7.75 -6.87 -0.68
C MET A 96 6.57 -5.97 -1.04
N LYS A 97 6.45 -4.82 -0.38
CA LYS A 97 5.51 -3.77 -0.76
C LYS A 97 5.92 -3.18 -2.10
N ILE A 98 4.96 -2.70 -2.87
CA ILE A 98 5.24 -2.00 -4.12
C ILE A 98 5.17 -0.49 -3.91
N LEU A 99 5.90 0.23 -4.75
CA LEU A 99 5.79 1.67 -4.90
C LEU A 99 5.06 1.98 -6.20
N TYR A 100 4.15 2.93 -6.17
CA TYR A 100 3.50 3.43 -7.38
C TYR A 100 3.14 4.91 -7.24
N GLN A 101 3.09 5.60 -8.37
CA GLN A 101 2.63 6.99 -8.43
C GLN A 101 1.14 7.02 -8.76
N VAL A 102 0.44 7.98 -8.17
CA VAL A 102 -0.96 8.26 -8.47
C VAL A 102 -1.19 9.76 -8.58
N GLU A 103 -1.97 10.16 -9.58
CA GLU A 103 -2.35 11.54 -9.81
C GLU A 103 -3.87 11.65 -9.75
N LEU A 104 -4.39 12.44 -8.81
CA LEU A 104 -5.80 12.70 -8.67
C LEU A 104 -6.11 14.11 -9.12
N HIS A 105 -7.23 14.28 -9.82
CA HIS A 105 -7.74 15.58 -10.26
C HIS A 105 -9.21 15.70 -9.90
N ARG A 106 -9.61 16.88 -9.44
CA ARG A 106 -11.03 17.25 -9.21
C ARG A 106 -11.29 18.64 -9.77
N THR A 107 -12.52 18.89 -10.22
CA THR A 107 -12.88 20.15 -10.86
C THR A 107 -13.25 21.25 -9.87
N THR A 108 -13.70 20.86 -8.67
CA THR A 108 -14.08 21.78 -7.59
C THR A 108 -13.65 21.20 -6.24
N LEU A 109 -13.47 22.07 -5.23
CA LEU A 109 -13.17 21.62 -3.86
C LEU A 109 -14.36 20.95 -3.16
N GLU A 110 -15.59 21.15 -3.68
CA GLU A 110 -16.80 20.46 -3.20
C GLU A 110 -16.77 18.96 -3.53
N GLN A 111 -16.09 18.59 -4.62
CA GLN A 111 -15.85 17.19 -4.94
C GLN A 111 -14.78 16.64 -4.00
N MET A 112 -15.16 15.68 -3.15
CA MET A 112 -14.22 14.97 -2.30
C MET A 112 -13.41 13.96 -3.12
N TRP A 113 -12.19 13.66 -2.68
CA TRP A 113 -11.37 12.59 -3.26
C TRP A 113 -11.99 11.20 -3.08
N GLY A 114 -12.76 11.04 -1.99
CA GLY A 114 -13.40 9.79 -1.59
C GLY A 114 -12.43 8.77 -0.97
N PHE A 115 -11.43 9.26 -0.24
CA PHE A 115 -10.65 8.46 0.71
C PHE A 115 -10.48 9.22 2.03
N SER A 116 -10.16 8.49 3.09
CA SER A 116 -9.80 9.04 4.40
C SER A 116 -8.43 8.52 4.79
N VAL A 117 -7.72 9.28 5.62
CA VAL A 117 -6.40 8.92 6.13
C VAL A 117 -6.38 8.82 7.65
N GLU A 118 -5.51 7.98 8.15
CA GLU A 118 -5.05 7.95 9.54
C GLU A 118 -3.56 8.29 9.53
N ALA A 119 -3.17 9.28 10.33
CA ALA A 119 -1.78 9.71 10.44
C ALA A 119 -1.28 9.52 11.87
N GLU A 120 -0.04 9.06 12.00
CA GLU A 120 0.62 8.78 13.28
C GLU A 120 2.07 9.25 13.24
N LEU A 121 2.61 9.57 14.41
CA LEU A 121 4.04 9.87 14.59
C LEU A 121 4.75 8.59 15.01
N ILE A 122 5.79 8.23 14.27
CA ILE A 122 6.64 7.07 14.54
C ILE A 122 8.04 7.55 14.88
N GLU A 123 8.60 7.09 16.00
CA GLU A 123 10.01 7.35 16.32
C GLU A 123 10.93 6.55 15.38
N ASN A 124 11.79 7.26 14.65
CA ASN A 124 12.82 6.63 13.83
C ASN A 124 14.04 6.18 14.66
N ALA A 125 15.04 5.59 14.01
CA ALA A 125 16.26 5.10 14.66
C ALA A 125 17.07 6.20 15.39
N GLU A 126 16.89 7.46 14.97
CA GLU A 126 17.52 8.65 15.57
C GLU A 126 16.66 9.30 16.66
N ARG A 127 15.54 8.68 17.04
CA ARG A 127 14.53 9.20 17.99
C ARG A 127 13.90 10.52 17.53
N GLN A 128 13.76 10.70 16.23
CA GLN A 128 13.00 11.79 15.64
C GLN A 128 11.61 11.26 15.27
N ASP A 129 10.59 12.09 15.49
CA ASP A 129 9.23 11.77 15.09
C ASP A 129 9.10 11.94 13.56
N GLU A 130 8.72 10.87 12.88
CA GLU A 130 8.37 10.89 11.46
C GLU A 130 6.86 10.73 11.31
N LEU A 131 6.24 11.55 10.46
CA LEU A 131 4.82 11.43 10.16
C LEU A 131 4.59 10.30 9.14
N CYS A 132 3.79 9.30 9.53
CA CYS A 132 3.30 8.28 8.62
C CYS A 132 1.81 8.50 8.35
N CYS A 133 1.40 8.39 7.09
CA CYS A 133 0.02 8.60 6.67
C CYS A 133 -0.50 7.39 5.88
N TYR A 134 -1.58 6.79 6.35
CA TYR A 134 -2.18 5.58 5.78
C TYR A 134 -3.62 5.83 5.36
N VAL A 135 -4.02 5.29 4.23
CA VAL A 135 -5.40 5.31 3.75
C VAL A 135 -6.23 4.39 4.65
N SER A 136 -7.12 4.96 5.46
CA SER A 136 -7.97 4.22 6.39
C SER A 136 -9.26 3.73 5.75
N ARG A 137 -9.74 4.45 4.72
CA ARG A 137 -10.96 4.14 3.98
C ARG A 137 -10.88 4.65 2.55
N VAL A 138 -11.50 3.91 1.63
CA VAL A 138 -11.78 4.33 0.26
C VAL A 138 -13.27 4.15 0.00
N GLU A 139 -13.91 5.15 -0.60
CA GLU A 139 -15.32 5.14 -0.95
C GLU A 139 -15.54 4.51 -2.33
N ASP A 140 -16.64 3.75 -2.47
CA ASP A 140 -16.99 3.15 -3.74
C ASP A 140 -17.22 4.20 -4.83
N LYS A 141 -16.70 3.93 -6.04
CA LYS A 141 -16.81 4.80 -7.23
C LYS A 141 -16.15 6.18 -7.09
N SER A 142 -15.39 6.41 -6.02
CA SER A 142 -14.65 7.66 -5.80
C SER A 142 -13.52 7.87 -6.80
N VAL A 143 -12.98 9.09 -6.84
CA VAL A 143 -11.78 9.43 -7.61
C VAL A 143 -10.60 8.57 -7.14
N ALA A 144 -10.45 8.39 -5.83
CA ALA A 144 -9.41 7.55 -5.24
C ALA A 144 -9.51 6.07 -5.69
N MET A 145 -10.70 5.48 -5.61
CA MET A 145 -10.93 4.09 -6.04
C MET A 145 -10.64 3.90 -7.53
N GLN A 146 -11.11 4.83 -8.38
CA GLN A 146 -10.89 4.77 -9.82
C GLN A 146 -9.38 4.80 -10.14
N ASN A 147 -8.60 5.56 -9.38
CA ASN A 147 -7.14 5.64 -9.52
C ASN A 147 -6.38 4.58 -8.71
N GLY A 148 -7.06 3.50 -8.30
CA GLY A 148 -6.41 2.32 -7.70
C GLY A 148 -5.84 2.51 -6.30
N ILE A 149 -6.27 3.55 -5.57
CA ILE A 149 -5.98 3.70 -4.15
C ILE A 149 -6.85 2.69 -3.38
N ILE A 150 -6.23 1.97 -2.44
CA ILE A 150 -6.90 1.00 -1.58
C ILE A 150 -6.64 1.31 -0.10
N LYS A 151 -7.49 0.76 0.76
CA LYS A 151 -7.27 0.82 2.21
C LYS A 151 -5.93 0.16 2.55
N GLY A 152 -5.15 0.83 3.42
CA GLY A 152 -3.84 0.38 3.89
C GLY A 152 -2.68 0.87 3.03
N ASP A 153 -2.93 1.56 1.92
CA ASP A 153 -1.86 2.26 1.20
C ASP A 153 -1.27 3.37 2.07
N GLU A 154 0.04 3.57 1.97
CA GLU A 154 0.77 4.60 2.67
C GLU A 154 1.17 5.70 1.70
N ILE A 155 0.95 6.96 2.09
CA ILE A 155 1.37 8.12 1.31
C ILE A 155 2.80 8.47 1.73
N MET A 156 3.76 8.26 0.83
CA MET A 156 5.18 8.54 1.07
C MET A 156 5.55 9.97 0.67
N VAL A 157 4.98 10.43 -0.45
CA VAL A 157 5.20 11.77 -1.01
C VAL A 157 3.85 12.33 -1.43
N ILE A 158 3.61 13.62 -1.17
CA ILE A 158 2.43 14.36 -1.63
C ILE A 158 2.87 15.71 -2.20
N ASN A 159 2.51 16.00 -3.45
CA ASN A 159 2.87 17.25 -4.15
C ASN A 159 4.35 17.64 -4.01
N ALA A 160 5.23 16.67 -4.24
CA ALA A 160 6.70 16.77 -4.11
C ALA A 160 7.26 16.97 -2.68
N ALA A 161 6.42 16.91 -1.65
CA ALA A 161 6.85 16.90 -0.26
C ALA A 161 6.87 15.48 0.33
N ILE A 162 7.93 15.13 1.04
CA ILE A 162 8.06 13.83 1.72
C ILE A 162 7.21 13.85 2.98
N VAL A 163 6.30 12.89 3.13
CA VAL A 163 5.30 12.91 4.22
C VAL A 163 5.95 12.81 5.60
N SER A 164 7.06 12.09 5.76
CA SER A 164 7.80 11.97 7.03
C SER A 164 8.24 13.31 7.61
N ASP A 165 8.46 14.31 6.74
CA ASP A 165 9.00 15.62 7.09
C ASP A 165 7.89 16.67 7.30
N LEU A 166 6.63 16.28 7.09
CA LEU A 166 5.47 17.18 7.18
C LEU A 166 4.88 17.20 8.59
N ASP A 167 4.23 18.31 8.92
CA ASP A 167 3.30 18.36 10.04
C ASP A 167 1.88 17.94 9.59
N MET A 168 1.06 17.53 10.57
CA MET A 168 -0.30 17.05 10.30
C MET A 168 -1.20 18.14 9.71
N MET A 169 -1.01 19.40 10.06
CA MET A 169 -1.83 20.51 9.56
C MET A 169 -1.54 20.78 8.09
N TYR A 170 -0.28 20.73 7.69
CA TYR A 170 0.13 20.87 6.30
C TYR A 170 -0.44 19.73 5.45
N LEU A 171 -0.29 18.48 5.91
CA LEU A 171 -0.87 17.32 5.22
C LEU A 171 -2.39 17.44 5.05
N GLU A 172 -3.09 17.85 6.11
CA GLU A 172 -4.54 18.10 6.07
C GLU A 172 -4.90 19.19 5.06
N SER A 173 -4.17 20.31 5.06
CA SER A 173 -4.41 21.43 4.15
C SER A 173 -4.26 21.02 2.68
N VAL A 174 -3.19 20.28 2.35
CA VAL A 174 -2.95 19.80 0.98
C VAL A 174 -4.08 18.87 0.52
N LEU A 175 -4.52 17.95 1.38
CA LEU A 175 -5.62 17.05 1.06
C LEU A 175 -6.97 17.77 0.86
N GLN A 176 -7.20 18.89 1.56
CA GLN A 176 -8.47 19.63 1.51
C GLN A 176 -8.51 20.73 0.45
N GLU A 177 -7.41 21.42 0.19
CA GLU A 177 -7.40 22.69 -0.57
C GLU A 177 -6.90 22.53 -2.02
N GLU A 178 -6.21 21.44 -2.34
CA GLU A 178 -5.67 21.24 -3.69
C GLU A 178 -6.70 20.66 -4.67
N GLN A 179 -6.65 21.10 -5.92
CA GLN A 179 -7.43 20.49 -7.02
C GLN A 179 -6.70 19.32 -7.68
N SER A 180 -5.42 19.15 -7.38
CA SER A 180 -4.58 18.10 -7.93
C SER A 180 -3.64 17.54 -6.86
N LEU A 181 -3.60 16.22 -6.75
CA LEU A 181 -2.68 15.51 -5.86
C LEU A 181 -1.79 14.62 -6.70
N CYS A 182 -0.49 14.82 -6.60
CA CYS A 182 0.52 13.91 -7.11
C CYS A 182 1.16 13.19 -5.92
N MET A 183 0.93 11.89 -5.81
CA MET A 183 1.38 11.11 -4.66
C MET A 183 2.25 9.93 -5.06
N MET A 184 3.28 9.65 -4.26
CA MET A 184 3.97 8.37 -4.28
C MET A 184 3.44 7.51 -3.13
N MET A 185 2.94 6.35 -3.48
CA MET A 185 2.25 5.44 -2.59
C MET A 185 3.11 4.19 -2.35
N ARG A 186 3.08 3.66 -1.12
CA ARG A 186 3.63 2.35 -0.77
C ARG A 186 2.47 1.43 -0.39
N SER A 187 2.36 0.27 -1.05
CA SER A 187 1.17 -0.58 -0.96
C SER A 187 1.49 -2.02 -0.58
N SER A 188 0.61 -2.60 0.25
CA SER A 188 0.63 -4.01 0.62
C SER A 188 -0.09 -4.89 -0.42
N ARG A 189 0.30 -4.76 -1.68
CA ARG A 189 -0.15 -5.59 -2.80
C ARG A 189 1.02 -5.98 -3.68
N THR A 190 0.86 -7.04 -4.47
CA THR A 190 1.95 -7.58 -5.30
C THR A 190 1.95 -7.06 -6.74
N GLU A 191 0.88 -6.39 -7.17
CA GLU A 191 0.74 -5.87 -8.52
C GLU A 191 0.39 -4.38 -8.49
N PRO A 192 0.96 -3.55 -9.38
CA PRO A 192 0.57 -2.15 -9.49
C PRO A 192 -0.93 -2.03 -9.84
N PRO A 193 -1.57 -0.88 -9.55
CA PRO A 193 -2.96 -0.72 -9.92
C PRO A 193 -3.05 -0.68 -11.45
N ASP A 194 -4.10 -1.26 -12.02
CA ASP A 194 -4.33 -1.20 -13.46
C ASP A 194 -4.81 0.20 -13.88
N LEU A 195 -3.87 1.15 -13.93
CA LEU A 195 -4.09 2.53 -14.35
C LEU A 195 -4.15 2.67 -15.87
N VAL A 196 -3.83 1.60 -16.62
CA VAL A 196 -3.71 1.61 -18.08
C VAL A 196 -5.06 1.84 -18.77
N GLY A 197 -6.17 1.52 -18.09
CA GLY A 197 -7.51 1.91 -18.55
C GLY A 197 -7.76 3.42 -18.54
N ILE A 198 -7.07 4.18 -17.69
CA ILE A 198 -7.26 5.62 -17.48
C ILE A 198 -6.33 6.45 -18.35
N MET A 199 -5.07 6.04 -18.52
CA MET A 199 -4.13 6.73 -19.44
C MET A 199 -4.59 6.71 -20.90
N ARG A 200 -5.32 5.66 -21.34
CA ARG A 200 -5.92 5.65 -22.68
C ARG A 200 -6.91 6.79 -22.88
N VAL A 201 -7.66 7.16 -21.84
CA VAL A 201 -8.63 8.27 -21.92
C VAL A 201 -7.91 9.61 -22.05
N THR A 202 -6.77 9.79 -21.38
CA THR A 202 -5.98 11.03 -21.50
C THR A 202 -5.24 11.12 -22.84
N ASP A 203 -4.68 10.02 -23.34
CA ASP A 203 -4.06 9.99 -24.67
C ASP A 203 -5.09 10.24 -25.78
N ASP A 204 -6.29 9.65 -25.69
CA ASP A 204 -7.39 9.90 -26.63
C ASP A 204 -7.87 11.38 -26.57
N MET A 205 -7.83 12.01 -25.39
CA MET A 205 -8.14 13.43 -25.22
C MET A 205 -7.03 14.34 -25.78
N ILE A 206 -5.76 13.96 -25.65
CA ILE A 206 -4.62 14.71 -26.19
C ILE A 206 -4.62 14.62 -27.73
N ASP A 207 -4.86 13.44 -28.31
CA ASP A 207 -4.96 13.25 -29.77
C ASP A 207 -6.15 14.02 -30.39
N SER A 208 -7.19 14.30 -29.59
CA SER A 208 -8.33 15.12 -30.01
C SER A 208 -8.06 16.64 -29.94
N LEU A 209 -7.00 17.08 -29.26
CA LEU A 209 -6.62 18.48 -29.08
C LEU A 209 -5.50 18.93 -30.02
N VAL A 210 -4.90 18.03 -30.79
CA VAL A 210 -3.89 18.37 -31.79
C VAL A 210 -4.57 18.91 -33.05
N CYS A 211 -4.18 20.10 -33.49
CA CYS A 211 -4.68 20.66 -34.73
C CYS A 211 -4.23 19.77 -35.91
N PRO A 212 -5.10 19.46 -36.89
CA PRO A 212 -4.66 18.80 -38.11
C PRO A 212 -3.56 19.65 -38.76
N PRO A 213 -2.55 19.02 -39.40
CA PRO A 213 -1.51 19.75 -40.10
C PRO A 213 -2.16 20.70 -41.12
N PRO A 214 -1.63 21.92 -41.29
CA PRO A 214 -2.14 22.85 -42.29
C PRO A 214 -2.13 22.18 -43.67
N PRO A 215 -3.14 22.43 -44.53
CA PRO A 215 -3.18 21.83 -45.85
C PRO A 215 -1.88 22.15 -46.61
N SER A 216 -1.21 21.11 -47.09
CA SER A 216 0.10 21.21 -47.77
C SER A 216 0.03 21.90 -49.12
N ASP A 217 -1.18 22.08 -49.66
CA ASP A 217 -1.40 22.70 -50.95
C ASP A 217 -2.11 24.04 -50.76
N PRO A 218 -1.52 25.17 -51.19
CA PRO A 218 -2.30 26.39 -51.35
C PRO A 218 -3.46 26.07 -52.31
N PRO A 219 -4.66 26.61 -52.08
CA PRO A 219 -5.74 26.47 -53.04
C PRO A 219 -5.19 26.92 -54.39
N VAL A 220 -5.21 26.01 -55.37
CA VAL A 220 -4.92 26.37 -56.76
C VAL A 220 -5.97 27.40 -57.12
N MET A 221 -5.61 28.68 -57.02
CA MET A 221 -6.39 29.76 -57.57
C MET A 221 -6.47 29.47 -59.06
N SER A 222 -7.63 29.01 -59.52
CA SER A 222 -7.91 28.95 -60.93
C SER A 222 -7.70 30.35 -61.50
N GLU A 223 -6.86 30.48 -62.53
CA GLU A 223 -6.54 31.74 -63.21
C GLU A 223 -7.75 32.39 -63.91
N GLU A 224 -8.99 31.93 -63.67
CA GLU A 224 -10.22 32.53 -64.19
C GLU A 224 -10.75 33.72 -63.38
N MET A 225 -10.10 34.12 -62.28
CA MET A 225 -10.48 35.35 -61.55
C MET A 225 -9.57 36.55 -61.83
N ILE A 226 -8.64 36.45 -62.79
CA ILE A 226 -7.83 37.58 -63.24
C ILE A 226 -8.05 37.80 -64.74
N SER A 227 -9.29 38.13 -65.12
CA SER A 227 -9.53 38.98 -66.29
C SER A 227 -10.96 39.53 -66.29
N GLY A 228 -11.06 40.85 -66.31
CA GLY A 228 -12.08 41.63 -67.05
C GLY A 228 -13.54 41.38 -66.77
#